data_AF-A0A968PY16-F1
#
_entry.id   AF-A0A968PY16-F1
#
_cell.length_a   1.000
_cell.length_b   1.000
_cell.length_c   1.000
_cell.angle_alpha   90.00
_cell.angle_beta   90.00
_cell.angle_gamma   90.00
#
_symmetry.space_group_name_H-M   'P 1'
#
loop_
_entity.id
_entity.type
_entity.pdbx_description
1 polymer ?
#
loop_
_entity_poly.entity_id
_entity_poly.type
_entity_poly.pdbx_seq_one_letter_code
_entity_poly.pdbx_strand_id
1 'polypeptide(L)'
;MIIIQYLRRMLQGRRRLGWRSLTALATASVTVSLLISCAGGIPQSLNRSPTPANSPSGAVRTIDHAMGTTQVPETPERVVVIDSAALDSALALGVKPVGSTIFGELPDYLGNQTEDIEIVGEVNQPNLESILQLQPDLILGTKISTERLYRPLSRIAPTVLTEGSGRSGDWKENFLLFAAALGKTERANQLLEEYQQRVSGLRAQSSG
;
A
#
# COMPACT_ATOMS: atom_id res chain seq x y z
N MET A 1 -24.49 -31.61 -11.03
CA MET A 1 -24.70 -31.53 -12.50
C MET A 1 -24.45 -30.12 -13.04
N ILE A 2 -23.35 -29.46 -12.62
CA ILE A 2 -22.98 -28.09 -13.06
C ILE A 2 -21.48 -28.06 -13.45
N ILE A 3 -20.64 -28.90 -12.82
CA ILE A 3 -19.19 -28.97 -13.03
C ILE A 3 -18.81 -29.52 -14.43
N ILE A 4 -19.64 -30.39 -15.03
CA ILE A 4 -19.37 -30.97 -16.37
C ILE A 4 -19.62 -29.95 -17.49
N GLN A 5 -20.46 -28.93 -17.28
CA GLN A 5 -20.71 -27.89 -18.29
C GLN A 5 -19.56 -26.87 -18.40
N TYR A 6 -18.81 -26.62 -17.32
CA TYR A 6 -17.70 -25.67 -17.35
C TYR A 6 -16.47 -26.21 -18.10
N LEU A 7 -16.13 -27.49 -17.92
CA LEU A 7 -14.98 -28.11 -18.58
C LEU A 7 -15.16 -28.31 -20.09
N ARG A 8 -16.41 -28.38 -20.58
CA ARG A 8 -16.70 -28.48 -22.02
C ARG A 8 -16.47 -27.17 -22.78
N ARG A 9 -16.52 -26.02 -22.08
CA ARG A 9 -16.35 -24.69 -22.67
C ARG A 9 -14.89 -24.24 -22.78
N MET A 10 -13.95 -24.96 -22.13
CA MET A 10 -12.53 -24.60 -22.12
C MET A 10 -11.70 -25.36 -23.16
N LEU A 11 -12.27 -26.38 -23.83
CA LEU A 11 -11.55 -27.24 -24.79
C LEU A 11 -11.99 -27.10 -26.26
N GLN A 12 -12.91 -26.19 -26.59
CA GLN A 12 -13.32 -25.93 -27.97
C GLN A 12 -13.16 -24.45 -28.34
N GLY A 13 -11.94 -24.09 -28.74
CA GLY A 13 -11.58 -22.81 -29.34
C GLY A 13 -10.39 -22.96 -30.28
N ARG A 14 -10.56 -23.80 -31.33
CA ARG A 14 -9.66 -23.96 -32.49
C ARG A 14 -9.16 -22.60 -33.00
N ARG A 15 -7.86 -22.36 -33.11
CA ARG A 15 -6.99 -22.62 -34.28
C ARG A 15 -7.57 -22.23 -35.66
N ARG A 16 -6.90 -21.21 -36.23
CA ARG A 16 -6.45 -21.00 -37.63
C ARG A 16 -7.46 -20.64 -38.72
N LEU A 17 -7.24 -19.47 -39.32
CA LEU A 17 -7.12 -19.11 -40.76
C LEU A 17 -7.21 -17.56 -40.80
N GLY A 18 -6.26 -16.75 -41.26
CA GLY A 18 -5.33 -16.90 -42.37
C GLY A 18 -5.96 -16.32 -43.64
N TRP A 19 -5.81 -15.01 -43.91
CA TRP A 19 -5.77 -14.46 -45.27
C TRP A 19 -5.31 -12.99 -45.36
N ARG A 20 -4.14 -12.82 -46.02
CA ARG A 20 -3.81 -11.88 -47.12
C ARG A 20 -3.86 -10.37 -46.79
N SER A 21 -2.69 -9.74 -46.62
CA SER A 21 -1.92 -9.04 -47.67
C SER A 21 -2.53 -7.69 -48.06
N LEU A 22 -1.80 -6.60 -47.82
CA LEU A 22 -1.57 -5.53 -48.81
C LEU A 22 -0.38 -4.66 -48.35
N THR A 23 0.64 -4.68 -49.20
CA THR A 23 1.88 -3.91 -49.20
C THR A 23 1.63 -2.45 -49.55
N ALA A 24 2.42 -1.52 -48.99
CA ALA A 24 2.73 -0.26 -49.65
C ALA A 24 4.18 0.15 -49.33
N LEU A 25 5.04 -0.02 -50.35
CA LEU A 25 6.35 0.60 -50.44
C LEU A 25 6.20 2.10 -50.70
N ALA A 26 7.05 2.93 -50.09
CA ALA A 26 7.50 4.17 -50.69
C ALA A 26 8.97 4.40 -50.30
N THR A 27 9.81 4.50 -51.33
CA THR A 27 11.27 4.62 -51.32
C THR A 27 11.74 6.06 -51.51
N ALA A 28 13.03 6.29 -51.17
CA ALA A 28 13.92 7.36 -51.63
C ALA A 28 13.77 8.73 -50.90
N SER A 29 14.80 9.49 -50.55
CA SER A 29 16.14 9.64 -51.14
C SER A 29 17.21 10.06 -50.13
N VAL A 30 18.45 9.66 -50.44
CA VAL A 30 19.71 10.16 -49.87
C VAL A 30 19.99 11.57 -50.39
N THR A 31 20.42 12.48 -49.52
CA THR A 31 21.31 13.59 -49.91
C THR A 31 22.37 13.88 -48.85
N VAL A 32 23.58 14.06 -49.36
CA VAL A 32 24.91 14.12 -48.76
C VAL A 32 25.32 15.57 -48.43
N SER A 33 26.08 15.72 -47.32
CA SER A 33 27.07 16.77 -46.96
C SER A 33 26.65 18.22 -46.66
N LEU A 34 27.12 18.74 -45.52
CA LEU A 34 28.26 19.68 -45.47
C LEU A 34 28.80 19.89 -44.03
N LEU A 35 30.13 19.95 -43.91
CA LEU A 35 30.89 20.26 -42.70
C LEU A 35 30.89 21.78 -42.42
N ILE A 36 30.57 22.19 -41.19
CA ILE A 36 30.86 23.53 -40.62
C ILE A 36 31.29 23.31 -39.16
N SER A 37 32.60 23.20 -38.91
CA SER A 37 33.49 24.25 -38.39
C SER A 37 33.19 24.70 -36.95
N CYS A 38 34.10 24.35 -36.03
CA CYS A 38 34.08 24.69 -34.61
C CYS A 38 34.47 26.16 -34.37
N ALA A 39 33.73 26.87 -33.50
CA ALA A 39 34.25 27.97 -32.71
C ALA A 39 33.38 28.26 -31.46
N GLY A 40 33.95 27.92 -30.29
CA GLY A 40 33.78 28.46 -28.93
C GLY A 40 32.47 29.13 -28.46
N GLY A 41 31.87 28.58 -27.39
CA GLY A 41 30.92 29.29 -26.50
C GLY A 41 30.11 28.37 -25.57
N ILE A 42 30.40 28.43 -24.27
CA ILE A 42 29.80 27.75 -23.08
C ILE A 42 28.26 28.04 -23.00
N PRO A 43 27.34 27.13 -22.57
CA PRO A 43 27.29 26.67 -21.18
C PRO A 43 26.85 25.23 -20.87
N GLN A 44 27.23 24.87 -19.64
CA GLN A 44 27.03 23.62 -18.91
C GLN A 44 25.62 23.05 -19.07
N SER A 45 25.56 21.77 -19.45
CA SER A 45 24.34 20.98 -19.39
C SER A 45 23.86 20.92 -17.94
N LEU A 46 22.73 21.58 -17.67
CA LEU A 46 21.94 21.38 -16.46
C LEU A 46 21.53 19.90 -16.40
N ASN A 47 22.24 19.13 -15.58
CA ASN A 47 21.79 17.83 -15.13
C ASN A 47 20.56 18.01 -14.23
N ARG A 48 19.39 18.24 -14.83
CA ARG A 48 18.10 18.12 -14.14
C ARG A 48 17.83 16.64 -13.95
N SER A 49 18.28 16.11 -12.83
CA SER A 49 17.66 14.93 -12.23
C SER A 49 16.15 15.20 -12.08
N PRO A 50 15.28 14.23 -12.42
CA PRO A 50 13.85 14.36 -12.15
C PRO A 50 13.68 14.42 -10.64
N THR A 51 13.28 15.57 -10.12
CA THR A 51 12.88 15.72 -8.72
C THR A 51 11.54 15.00 -8.56
N PRO A 52 11.42 13.98 -7.70
CA PRO A 52 10.10 13.48 -7.30
C PRO A 52 9.36 14.63 -6.62
N ALA A 53 8.11 14.80 -7.01
CA ALA A 53 7.18 15.77 -6.44
C ALA A 53 6.96 15.51 -4.94
N ASN A 54 6.82 16.60 -4.18
CA ASN A 54 6.32 16.70 -2.81
C ASN A 54 6.85 15.66 -1.81
N SER A 55 8.08 15.84 -1.34
CA SER A 55 8.44 15.40 0.00
C SER A 55 7.90 16.43 1.00
N PRO A 56 7.09 16.04 2.00
CA PRO A 56 6.72 16.96 3.07
C PRO A 56 8.01 17.45 3.76
N SER A 57 8.13 18.76 3.98
CA SER A 57 9.26 19.42 4.66
C SER A 57 9.31 19.11 6.18
N GLY A 58 8.81 17.94 6.59
CA GLY A 58 8.72 17.50 7.97
C GLY A 58 9.85 16.55 8.34
N ALA A 59 10.10 16.42 9.65
CA ALA A 59 10.94 15.36 10.16
C ALA A 59 10.34 13.99 9.79
N VAL A 60 11.20 13.03 9.51
CA VAL A 60 10.83 11.67 9.09
C VAL A 60 11.55 10.64 9.95
N ARG A 61 10.91 9.50 10.14
CA ARG A 61 11.48 8.30 10.76
C ARG A 61 11.58 7.17 9.77
N THR A 62 12.59 6.33 9.96
CA THR A 62 12.83 5.15 9.13
C THR A 62 12.16 3.94 9.76
N ILE A 63 11.32 3.24 9.00
CA ILE A 63 10.60 2.04 9.43
C ILE A 63 11.03 0.86 8.56
N ASP A 64 11.50 -0.21 9.20
CA ASP A 64 11.73 -1.51 8.56
C ASP A 64 10.45 -2.34 8.62
N HIS A 65 10.09 -2.95 7.49
CA HIS A 65 8.85 -3.69 7.33
C HIS A 65 8.98 -4.77 6.25
N ALA A 66 7.89 -5.48 5.97
CA ALA A 66 7.90 -6.69 5.15
C ALA A 66 8.34 -6.49 3.68
N MET A 67 8.37 -5.24 3.20
CA MET A 67 8.82 -4.88 1.85
C MET A 67 10.15 -4.12 1.82
N GLY A 68 10.86 -4.05 2.95
CA GLY A 68 12.13 -3.32 3.10
C GLY A 68 11.98 -2.13 4.04
N THR A 69 12.61 -1.02 3.70
CA THR A 69 12.69 0.16 4.57
C THR A 69 11.91 1.33 3.95
N THR A 70 11.21 2.12 4.76
CA THR A 70 10.44 3.29 4.30
C THR A 70 10.59 4.46 5.25
N GLN A 71 10.76 5.66 4.69
CA GLN A 71 10.72 6.91 5.47
C GLN A 71 9.26 7.35 5.62
N VAL A 72 8.82 7.51 6.87
CA VAL A 72 7.47 7.87 7.26
C VAL A 72 7.51 9.22 7.99
N PRO A 73 6.53 10.12 7.82
CA PRO A 73 6.46 11.36 8.60
C PRO A 73 6.52 11.08 10.11
N GLU A 74 7.18 11.94 10.89
CA GLU A 74 7.18 11.84 12.35
C GLU A 74 5.75 11.95 12.94
N THR A 75 4.85 12.65 12.26
CA THR A 75 3.46 12.80 12.69
C THR A 75 2.54 12.67 11.46
N PRO A 76 2.16 11.45 11.09
CA PRO A 76 1.20 11.23 10.02
C PRO A 76 -0.18 11.79 10.39
N GLU A 77 -0.80 12.54 9.50
CA GLU A 77 -2.11 13.17 9.68
C GLU A 77 -3.21 12.50 8.86
N ARG A 78 -2.86 11.90 7.71
CA ARG A 78 -3.81 11.32 6.75
C ARG A 78 -3.46 9.86 6.50
N VAL A 79 -3.90 9.01 7.43
CA VAL A 79 -3.61 7.57 7.41
C VAL A 79 -4.70 6.81 6.65
N VAL A 80 -4.29 5.95 5.73
CA VAL A 80 -5.17 4.93 5.11
C VAL A 80 -4.74 3.55 5.59
N VAL A 81 -5.71 2.70 5.92
CA VAL A 81 -5.47 1.32 6.40
C VAL A 81 -6.04 0.28 5.43
N ILE A 82 -5.26 -0.75 5.15
CA ILE A 82 -5.59 -1.83 4.20
C ILE A 82 -5.60 -3.16 4.94
N ASP A 83 -6.54 -3.29 5.86
CA ASP A 83 -7.09 -4.50 6.51
C ASP A 83 -7.65 -4.14 7.90
N SER A 84 -8.37 -5.08 8.52
CA SER A 84 -8.97 -4.88 9.84
C SER A 84 -7.94 -4.76 10.96
N ALA A 85 -6.79 -5.45 10.87
CA ALA A 85 -5.78 -5.42 11.91
C ALA A 85 -5.09 -4.05 12.00
N ALA A 86 -4.83 -3.43 10.84
CA ALA A 86 -4.35 -2.06 10.74
C ALA A 86 -5.38 -1.05 11.23
N LEU A 87 -6.67 -1.24 10.89
CA LEU A 87 -7.76 -0.40 11.40
C LEU A 87 -7.86 -0.45 12.93
N ASP A 88 -7.93 -1.65 13.51
CA ASP A 88 -7.98 -1.87 14.95
C ASP A 88 -6.79 -1.23 15.66
N SER A 89 -5.59 -1.43 15.10
CA SER A 89 -4.35 -0.89 15.65
C SER A 89 -4.36 0.64 15.64
N ALA A 90 -4.71 1.26 14.51
CA ALA A 90 -4.76 2.71 14.39
C ALA A 90 -5.73 3.32 15.40
N LEU A 91 -6.96 2.79 15.49
CA LEU A 91 -7.97 3.28 16.41
C LEU A 91 -7.57 3.08 17.88
N ALA A 92 -6.99 1.94 18.24
CA ALA A 92 -6.48 1.69 19.58
C ALA A 92 -5.36 2.67 19.99
N LEU A 93 -4.53 3.07 19.02
CA LEU A 93 -3.46 4.05 19.19
C LEU A 93 -3.96 5.51 19.15
N GLY A 94 -5.27 5.72 19.00
CA GLY A 94 -5.90 7.03 18.97
C GLY A 94 -5.75 7.76 17.63
N VAL A 95 -5.48 7.05 16.55
CA VAL A 95 -5.40 7.58 15.19
C VAL A 95 -6.63 7.13 14.41
N LYS A 96 -7.45 8.09 13.97
CA LYS A 96 -8.61 7.82 13.11
C LYS A 96 -8.16 7.85 11.65
N PRO A 97 -8.20 6.73 10.91
CA PRO A 97 -7.86 6.73 9.49
C PRO A 97 -8.83 7.60 8.68
N VAL A 98 -8.34 8.23 7.60
CA VAL A 98 -9.20 8.92 6.63
C VAL A 98 -9.85 7.95 5.64
N GLY A 99 -9.30 6.74 5.53
CA GLY A 99 -9.91 5.68 4.73
C GLY A 99 -9.48 4.29 5.18
N SER A 100 -10.37 3.32 4.96
CA SER A 100 -10.14 1.91 5.27
C SER A 100 -10.69 1.03 4.16
N THR A 101 -9.99 -0.07 3.86
CA THR A 101 -10.66 -1.18 3.17
C THR A 101 -11.60 -1.92 4.12
N ILE A 102 -12.55 -2.65 3.56
CA ILE A 102 -13.50 -3.48 4.31
C ILE A 102 -13.36 -4.96 3.96
N PHE A 103 -14.03 -5.80 4.74
CA PHE A 103 -14.32 -7.19 4.37
C PHE A 103 -15.84 -7.35 4.40
N GLY A 104 -16.50 -6.90 3.34
CA GLY A 104 -17.96 -6.76 3.27
C GLY A 104 -18.51 -5.56 4.06
N GLU A 105 -18.12 -5.38 5.32
CA GLU A 105 -18.50 -4.23 6.16
C GLU A 105 -17.38 -3.84 7.15
N LEU A 106 -17.55 -2.69 7.81
CA LEU A 106 -16.69 -2.28 8.92
C LEU A 106 -17.05 -3.08 10.17
N PRO A 107 -16.07 -3.45 11.02
CA PRO A 107 -16.38 -4.28 12.19
C PRO A 107 -17.28 -3.58 13.23
N ASP A 108 -18.42 -4.19 13.54
CA ASP A 108 -19.43 -3.65 14.47
C ASP A 108 -18.89 -3.27 15.85
N TYR A 109 -17.89 -4.01 16.36
CA TYR A 109 -17.32 -3.76 17.68
C TYR A 109 -16.59 -2.42 17.77
N LEU A 110 -16.24 -1.80 16.64
CA LEU A 110 -15.64 -0.47 16.59
C LEU A 110 -16.69 0.65 16.69
N GLY A 111 -17.98 0.34 16.49
CA GLY A 111 -19.08 1.29 16.64
C GLY A 111 -18.82 2.64 15.96
N ASN A 112 -19.03 3.71 16.72
CA ASN A 112 -18.88 5.09 16.23
C ASN A 112 -17.42 5.51 15.94
N GLN A 113 -16.42 4.71 16.32
CA GLN A 113 -15.02 5.03 16.02
C GLN A 113 -14.73 5.00 14.51
N THR A 114 -15.58 4.32 13.74
CA THR A 114 -15.48 4.22 12.28
C THR A 114 -16.31 5.22 11.50
N GLU A 115 -17.07 6.09 12.19
CA GLU A 115 -17.78 7.19 11.54
C GLU A 115 -16.81 8.03 10.70
N ASP A 116 -17.23 8.56 9.56
CA ASP A 116 -16.41 9.38 8.64
C ASP A 116 -15.16 8.70 8.03
N ILE A 117 -14.92 7.40 8.27
CA ILE A 117 -13.85 6.67 7.57
C ILE A 117 -14.36 6.32 6.16
N GLU A 118 -13.68 6.81 5.13
CA GLU A 118 -14.07 6.50 3.75
C GLU A 118 -13.71 5.05 3.38
N ILE A 119 -14.67 4.34 2.79
CA ILE A 119 -14.44 2.98 2.31
C ILE A 119 -13.70 3.04 0.97
N VAL A 120 -12.44 2.59 0.96
CA VAL A 120 -11.57 2.60 -0.22
C VAL A 120 -11.50 1.23 -0.92
N GLY A 121 -12.60 0.48 -0.88
CA GLY A 121 -12.74 -0.83 -1.51
C GLY A 121 -12.61 -2.02 -0.56
N GLU A 122 -12.62 -3.23 -1.12
CA GLU A 122 -12.45 -4.47 -0.38
C GLU A 122 -10.97 -4.74 -0.10
N VAL A 123 -10.65 -5.45 0.98
CA VAL A 123 -9.26 -5.75 1.36
C VAL A 123 -8.49 -6.52 0.27
N ASN A 124 -9.18 -7.34 -0.53
CA ASN A 124 -8.59 -8.08 -1.65
C ASN A 124 -8.55 -7.28 -2.97
N GLN A 125 -9.23 -6.14 -3.02
CA GLN A 125 -9.31 -5.24 -4.16
C GLN A 125 -9.39 -3.75 -3.72
N PRO A 126 -8.33 -3.21 -3.07
CA PRO A 126 -8.28 -1.79 -2.73
C PRO A 126 -8.43 -0.90 -3.98
N ASN A 127 -9.22 0.16 -3.87
CA ASN A 127 -9.43 1.16 -4.91
C ASN A 127 -8.33 2.23 -4.84
N LEU A 128 -7.32 2.09 -5.71
CA LEU A 128 -6.17 3.02 -5.75
C LEU A 128 -6.58 4.46 -6.09
N GLU A 129 -7.64 4.68 -6.86
CA GLU A 129 -8.10 6.03 -7.20
C GLU A 129 -8.73 6.71 -5.98
N SER A 130 -9.57 6.01 -5.24
CA SER A 130 -10.11 6.51 -3.96
C SER A 130 -9.00 6.79 -2.95
N ILE A 131 -8.03 5.88 -2.81
CA ILE A 131 -6.88 6.09 -1.93
C ILE A 131 -6.08 7.33 -2.35
N LEU A 132 -5.86 7.53 -3.65
CA LEU A 132 -5.16 8.72 -4.16
C LEU A 132 -5.92 10.01 -3.87
N GLN A 133 -7.24 10.02 -4.03
CA GLN A 133 -8.10 11.19 -3.76
C GLN A 133 -8.06 11.62 -2.29
N LEU A 134 -7.91 10.65 -1.39
CA LEU A 134 -7.73 10.91 0.03
C LEU A 134 -6.38 11.56 0.36
N GLN A 135 -5.43 11.64 -0.57
CA GLN A 135 -4.11 12.25 -0.35
C GLN A 135 -3.45 11.80 0.97
N PRO A 136 -3.26 10.49 1.20
CA PRO A 136 -2.67 10.00 2.44
C PRO A 136 -1.21 10.41 2.54
N ASP A 137 -0.71 10.49 3.77
CA ASP A 137 0.71 10.65 4.07
C ASP A 137 1.32 9.38 4.71
N LEU A 138 0.50 8.37 4.99
CA LEU A 138 0.89 7.04 5.40
C LEU A 138 -0.18 6.00 5.03
N ILE A 139 0.27 4.85 4.52
CA ILE A 139 -0.57 3.68 4.24
C ILE A 139 -0.07 2.49 5.06
N LEU A 140 -0.98 1.85 5.79
CA LEU A 140 -0.70 0.68 6.62
C LEU A 140 -1.44 -0.55 6.09
N GLY A 141 -0.84 -1.73 6.19
CA GLY A 141 -1.54 -2.98 5.86
C GLY A 141 -0.68 -4.22 6.08
N THR A 142 -1.07 -5.31 5.44
CA THR A 142 -0.39 -6.62 5.52
C THR A 142 0.18 -7.02 4.17
N LYS A 143 1.37 -7.62 4.16
CA LYS A 143 1.98 -8.17 2.94
C LYS A 143 1.06 -9.20 2.28
N ILE A 144 0.43 -10.06 3.07
CA ILE A 144 -0.48 -11.12 2.59
C ILE A 144 -1.56 -10.58 1.64
N SER A 145 -2.19 -9.46 1.98
CA SER A 145 -3.27 -8.85 1.17
C SER A 145 -2.73 -7.87 0.13
N THR A 146 -1.64 -7.18 0.45
CA THR A 146 -1.27 -5.92 -0.21
C THR A 146 0.02 -6.01 -1.03
N GLU A 147 0.78 -7.12 -0.98
CA GLU A 147 2.09 -7.26 -1.65
C GLU A 147 2.05 -6.89 -3.14
N ARG A 148 1.05 -7.38 -3.89
CA ARG A 148 0.91 -7.07 -5.33
C ARG A 148 0.69 -5.57 -5.60
N LEU A 149 0.12 -4.85 -4.65
CA LEU A 149 -0.21 -3.44 -4.72
C LEU A 149 0.81 -2.54 -4.03
N TYR A 150 1.85 -3.09 -3.41
CA TYR A 150 2.86 -2.30 -2.71
C TYR A 150 3.45 -1.20 -3.60
N ARG A 151 3.97 -1.55 -4.78
CA ARG A 151 4.58 -0.57 -5.71
C ARG A 151 3.65 0.59 -6.09
N PRO A 152 2.39 0.37 -6.52
CA PRO A 152 1.48 1.47 -6.79
C PRO A 152 1.12 2.27 -5.53
N LEU A 153 0.90 1.64 -4.38
CA LEU A 153 0.60 2.34 -3.12
C LEU A 153 1.77 3.21 -2.64
N SER A 154 3.01 2.72 -2.76
CA SER A 154 4.22 3.48 -2.42
C SER A 154 4.45 4.70 -3.32
N ARG A 155 3.80 4.77 -4.48
CA ARG A 155 3.79 6.00 -5.31
C ARG A 155 2.74 7.01 -4.86
N ILE A 156 1.76 6.59 -4.07
CA ILE A 156 0.73 7.46 -3.48
C ILE A 156 1.27 8.03 -2.16
N ALA A 157 1.76 7.18 -1.26
CA ALA A 157 2.29 7.59 0.04
C ALA A 157 3.26 6.54 0.63
N PRO A 158 4.11 6.91 1.62
CA PRO A 158 4.85 5.94 2.42
C PRO A 158 3.96 4.79 2.86
N THR A 159 4.38 3.55 2.56
CA THR A 159 3.58 2.34 2.80
C THR A 159 4.35 1.39 3.70
N VAL A 160 3.75 0.96 4.81
CA VAL A 160 4.34 0.03 5.78
C VAL A 160 3.48 -1.22 5.86
N LEU A 161 4.08 -2.38 5.55
CA LEU A 161 3.38 -3.67 5.56
C LEU A 161 3.94 -4.61 6.62
N THR A 162 3.05 -5.23 7.40
CA THR A 162 3.43 -6.33 8.29
C THR A 162 3.71 -7.61 7.49
N GLU A 163 4.51 -8.54 8.05
CA GLU A 163 4.75 -9.83 7.41
C GLU A 163 3.51 -10.74 7.46
N GLY A 164 2.94 -10.90 8.66
CA GLY A 164 1.78 -11.73 8.89
C GLY A 164 0.50 -10.93 9.15
N SER A 165 -0.61 -11.66 9.32
CA SER A 165 -1.93 -11.08 9.59
C SER A 165 -2.26 -10.96 11.08
N GLY A 166 -1.34 -11.32 11.97
CA GLY A 166 -1.57 -11.42 13.42
C GLY A 166 -2.23 -12.73 13.87
N ARG A 167 -2.83 -13.49 12.95
CA ARG A 167 -3.57 -14.74 13.23
C ARG A 167 -2.67 -15.89 13.69
N SER A 168 -1.37 -15.82 13.42
CA SER A 168 -0.40 -16.85 13.79
C SER A 168 0.31 -16.54 15.12
N GLY A 169 -0.22 -15.59 15.89
CA GLY A 169 0.35 -15.14 17.16
C GLY A 169 1.24 -13.90 17.04
N ASP A 170 1.45 -13.40 15.82
CA ASP A 170 2.29 -12.24 15.45
C ASP A 170 1.60 -10.88 15.63
N TRP A 171 0.44 -10.84 16.29
CA TRP A 171 -0.37 -9.62 16.36
C TRP A 171 0.31 -8.51 17.17
N LYS A 172 1.14 -8.85 18.17
CA LYS A 172 1.85 -7.86 18.99
C LYS A 172 2.95 -7.17 18.20
N GLU A 173 3.69 -7.95 17.43
CA GLU A 173 4.73 -7.49 16.53
C GLU A 173 4.14 -6.56 15.46
N ASN A 174 3.00 -6.95 14.88
CA ASN A 174 2.28 -6.12 13.92
C ASN A 174 1.77 -4.81 14.54
N PHE A 175 1.18 -4.89 15.74
CA PHE A 175 0.71 -3.73 16.48
C PHE A 175 1.85 -2.75 16.80
N LEU A 176 3.01 -3.27 17.22
CA LEU A 176 4.21 -2.46 17.49
C LEU A 176 4.80 -1.84 16.21
N LEU A 177 4.78 -2.55 15.08
CA LEU A 177 5.21 -1.99 13.79
C LEU A 177 4.30 -0.82 13.37
N PHE A 178 2.98 -1.00 13.48
CA PHE A 178 2.04 0.09 13.19
C PHE A 178 2.20 1.25 14.17
N ALA A 179 2.43 0.99 15.46
CA ALA A 179 2.72 2.03 16.44
C ALA A 179 3.99 2.81 16.11
N ALA A 180 5.06 2.14 15.68
CA ALA A 180 6.29 2.79 15.25
C ALA A 180 6.05 3.68 14.03
N ALA A 181 5.32 3.20 13.03
CA ALA A 181 4.95 3.99 11.84
C ALA A 181 4.11 5.22 12.20
N LEU A 182 3.17 5.08 13.14
CA LEU A 182 2.28 6.15 13.60
C LEU A 182 2.92 7.11 14.61
N GLY A 183 4.10 6.79 15.17
CA GLY A 183 4.72 7.59 16.24
C GLY A 183 3.99 7.47 17.56
N LYS A 184 3.48 6.28 17.86
CA LYS A 184 2.64 5.97 19.02
C LYS A 184 3.23 4.81 19.85
N THR A 185 4.54 4.58 19.79
CA THR A 185 5.22 3.48 20.48
C THR A 185 4.98 3.50 22.00
N GLU A 186 5.01 4.67 22.62
CA GLU A 186 4.74 4.82 24.06
C GLU A 186 3.32 4.39 24.42
N ARG A 187 2.33 4.81 23.63
CA ARG A 187 0.93 4.40 23.82
C ARG A 187 0.74 2.90 23.59
N ALA A 188 1.43 2.34 22.61
CA ALA A 188 1.39 0.91 22.32
C ALA A 188 1.93 0.08 23.49
N ASN A 189 3.06 0.48 24.06
CA ASN A 189 3.65 -0.20 25.22
C ASN A 189 2.71 -0.17 26.42
N GLN A 190 2.08 0.97 26.71
CA GLN A 190 1.07 1.07 27.76
C GLN A 190 -0.10 0.10 27.54
N LEU A 191 -0.65 0.05 26.32
CA LEU A 191 -1.74 -0.86 25.98
C LEU A 191 -1.35 -2.33 26.11
N LEU A 192 -0.12 -2.69 25.75
CA LEU A 192 0.39 -4.06 25.91
C LEU A 192 0.60 -4.44 27.37
N GLU A 193 1.06 -3.51 28.20
CA GLU A 193 1.16 -3.70 29.65
C GLU A 193 -0.23 -3.90 30.28
N GLU A 194 -1.19 -3.03 29.96
CA GLU A 194 -2.59 -3.15 30.40
C GLU A 194 -3.19 -4.50 29.99
N TYR A 195 -2.96 -4.92 28.74
CA TYR A 195 -3.39 -6.22 28.25
C TYR A 195 -2.77 -7.37 29.06
N GLN A 196 -1.46 -7.32 29.32
CA GLN A 196 -0.77 -8.37 30.05
C GLN A 196 -1.23 -8.47 31.51
N GLN A 197 -1.53 -7.33 32.15
CA GLN A 197 -2.14 -7.29 33.48
C GLN A 197 -3.55 -7.92 33.49
N ARG A 198 -4.38 -7.69 32.47
CA ARG A 198 -5.69 -8.33 32.36
C ARG A 198 -5.57 -9.83 32.18
N VAL A 199 -4.64 -10.30 31.33
CA VAL A 199 -4.40 -11.73 31.11
C VAL A 199 -3.93 -12.42 32.39
N SER A 200 -3.00 -11.83 33.14
CA SER A 200 -2.53 -12.41 34.40
C SER A 200 -3.64 -12.46 35.46
N GLY A 201 -4.45 -11.41 35.56
CA GLY A 201 -5.60 -11.34 36.47
C GLY A 201 -6.65 -12.41 36.17
N LEU A 202 -6.95 -12.66 34.88
CA LEU A 202 -7.90 -13.72 34.49
C LEU A 202 -7.34 -15.13 34.74
N ARG A 203 -6.04 -15.35 34.48
CA ARG A 203 -5.39 -16.63 34.79
C ARG A 203 -5.50 -16.96 36.27
N ALA A 204 -5.18 -16.01 37.15
CA ALA A 204 -5.28 -16.20 38.59
C ALA A 204 -6.70 -16.58 39.05
N GLN A 205 -7.74 -16.00 38.44
CA GLN A 205 -9.14 -16.34 38.73
C GLN A 205 -9.55 -17.74 38.23
N SER A 206 -8.98 -18.21 37.13
CA SER A 206 -9.31 -19.53 36.56
C SER A 206 -8.62 -20.71 37.23
N SER A 207 -7.58 -20.44 38.03
CA SER A 207 -6.75 -21.45 38.70
C SER A 207 -7.07 -21.63 40.20
N GLY A 208 -8.10 -20.94 40.71
CA GLY A 208 -8.63 -21.07 42.08
C GLY A 208 -10.03 -21.67 42.07
#